data_AF-A0A953EEQ0-F1
#
_entry.id   AF-A0A953EEQ0-F1
#
_cell.length_a   1.000
_cell.length_b   1.000
_cell.length_c   1.000
_cell.angle_alpha   90.00
_cell.angle_beta   90.00
_cell.angle_gamma   90.00
#
_symmetry.space_group_name_H-M   'P 1'
#
loop_
_entity.id
_entity.type
_entity.pdbx_description
1 polymer ?
#
loop_
_entity_poly.entity_id
_entity_poly.type
_entity_poly.pdbx_seq_one_letter_code
_entity_poly.pdbx_strand_id
1 'polypeptide(L)' 'MTDTPTPLAPECAKQLAAEYGLKPDEYDRVLAILGRMPSQTELGLFSVMWSEHCSYKS' A
#
# COMPACT_ATOMS: atom_id res chain seq x y z
N MET A 1 4.90 -23.78 -0.45
CA MET A 1 4.88 -22.62 -1.36
C MET A 1 5.08 -21.39 -0.49
N THR A 2 6.32 -21.01 -0.22
CA THR A 2 6.63 -19.77 0.53
C THR A 2 6.71 -18.65 -0.48
N ASP A 3 5.54 -18.08 -0.81
CA ASP A 3 5.46 -16.88 -1.64
C ASP A 3 6.11 -15.73 -0.85
N THR A 4 7.38 -15.49 -1.14
CA THR A 4 8.13 -14.42 -0.48
C THR A 4 7.69 -13.12 -1.15
N PRO A 5 7.10 -12.17 -0.41
CA PRO A 5 6.68 -10.91 -0.99
C PRO A 5 7.89 -10.20 -1.62
N THR A 6 7.90 -10.12 -2.95
CA THR A 6 8.98 -9.48 -3.70
C THR A 6 8.76 -7.97 -3.66
N PRO A 7 9.77 -7.17 -3.24
CA PRO A 7 9.65 -5.73 -3.23
C PRO A 7 9.44 -5.18 -4.64
N LEU A 8 8.47 -4.28 -4.81
CA LEU A 8 8.23 -3.60 -6.07
C LEU A 8 9.26 -2.48 -6.31
N ALA A 9 9.49 -2.14 -7.57
CA ALA A 9 10.20 -0.92 -7.92
C ALA A 9 9.47 0.31 -7.35
N PRO A 10 10.17 1.37 -6.89
CA PRO A 10 9.55 2.50 -6.19
C PRO A 10 8.41 3.18 -6.97
N GLU A 11 8.61 3.37 -8.27
CA GLU A 11 7.60 4.00 -9.14
C GLU A 11 6.36 3.10 -9.30
N CYS A 12 6.55 1.79 -9.51
CA CYS A 12 5.44 0.84 -9.58
C CYS A 12 4.69 0.72 -8.25
N ALA A 13 5.42 0.72 -7.12
CA ALA A 13 4.82 0.64 -5.80
C ALA A 13 3.93 1.87 -5.51
N LYS A 14 4.38 3.07 -5.87
CA LYS A 14 3.59 4.31 -5.73
C LYS A 14 2.35 4.31 -6.63
N GLN A 15 2.50 3.91 -7.89
CA GLN A 15 1.37 3.81 -8.82
C GLN A 15 0.33 2.81 -8.31
N LEU A 16 0.78 1.62 -7.89
CA LEU A 16 -0.12 0.58 -7.40
C LEU A 16 -0.80 0.97 -6.07
N ALA A 17 -0.09 1.68 -5.18
CA ALA A 17 -0.68 2.20 -3.96
C ALA A 17 -1.83 3.18 -4.28
N ALA A 18 -1.63 4.08 -5.25
CA ALA A 18 -2.67 4.99 -5.70
C ALA A 18 -3.84 4.27 -6.38
N GLU A 19 -3.58 3.23 -7.19
CA GLU A 19 -4.61 2.37 -7.78
C GLU A 19 -5.45 1.65 -6.71
N TYR A 20 -4.83 1.27 -5.59
CA TYR A 20 -5.50 0.70 -4.43
C TYR A 20 -6.18 1.75 -3.52
N GLY A 21 -6.18 3.02 -3.90
CA GLY A 21 -6.83 4.10 -3.17
C GLY A 21 -6.06 4.59 -1.94
N LEU A 22 -4.80 4.20 -1.77
CA LEU A 22 -3.94 4.75 -0.73
C LEU A 22 -3.54 6.19 -1.10
N LYS A 23 -3.70 7.10 -0.16
CA LYS A 23 -3.20 8.47 -0.27
C LYS A 23 -1.66 8.48 -0.19
N PRO A 24 -0.99 9.52 -0.72
CA PRO A 24 0.45 9.66 -0.59
C PRO A 24 0.95 9.54 0.85
N ASP A 25 0.27 10.17 1.81
CA ASP A 25 0.61 10.09 3.24
C ASP A 25 0.44 8.68 3.82
N GLU A 26 -0.52 7.91 3.31
CA GLU A 26 -0.72 6.52 3.70
C GLU A 26 0.41 5.65 3.13
N TYR A 27 0.77 5.84 1.86
CA TYR A 27 1.91 5.16 1.28
C TYR A 27 3.22 5.43 2.06
N ASP A 28 3.48 6.68 2.46
CA ASP A 28 4.65 7.02 3.29
C ASP A 28 4.60 6.33 4.67
N ARG A 29 3.41 6.18 5.26
CA ARG A 29 3.24 5.39 6.49
C ARG A 29 3.53 3.91 6.26
N VAL A 30 3.10 3.34 5.12
CA VAL A 30 3.45 1.94 4.77
C VAL A 30 4.97 1.78 4.71
N LEU A 31 5.68 2.71 4.08
CA LEU A 31 7.15 2.69 4.03
C LEU A 31 7.77 2.79 5.42
N ALA A 32 7.25 3.67 6.29
CA ALA A 32 7.73 3.82 7.66
C ALA A 32 7.49 2.56 8.52
N ILE A 33 6.35 1.89 8.34
CA ILE A 33 5.99 0.66 9.07
C ILE A 33 6.85 -0.52 8.61
N LEU A 34 7.02 -0.67 7.30
CA LEU A 34 7.76 -1.81 6.75
C LEU A 34 9.29 -1.62 6.81
N GLY A 35 9.79 -0.38 6.81
CA GLY A 35 11.22 -0.07 6.74
C GLY A 35 11.89 -0.50 5.42
N ARG A 36 11.10 -0.94 4.44
CA ARG A 36 11.52 -1.39 3.11
C ARG A 36 10.45 -1.11 2.06
N MET A 37 10.79 -1.34 0.79
CA MET A 37 9.81 -1.27 -0.29
C MET A 37 8.74 -2.36 -0.11
N PRO A 38 7.45 -2.00 -0.22
CA PRO A 38 6.36 -2.95 -0.10
C PRO A 38 6.24 -3.81 -1.36
N SER A 39 5.68 -5.00 -1.18
CA SER A 39 5.19 -5.86 -2.26
C SER A 39 3.76 -5.51 -2.65
N GLN A 40 3.29 -6.05 -3.79
CA GLN A 40 1.90 -5.94 -4.22
C GLN A 40 0.92 -6.45 -3.14
N THR A 41 1.22 -7.59 -2.53
CA THR A 41 0.36 -8.22 -1.51
C THR A 41 0.25 -7.34 -0.26
N GLU A 42 1.36 -6.74 0.18
CA GLU A 42 1.37 -5.84 1.34
C GLU A 42 0.59 -4.56 1.06
N LEU A 43 0.78 -3.95 -0.12
CA LEU A 43 0.00 -2.78 -0.53
C LEU A 43 -1.51 -3.08 -0.57
N GLY A 44 -1.90 -4.26 -1.06
CA GLY A 44 -3.30 -4.69 -1.07
C GLY A 44 -3.85 -4.87 0.34
N LEU A 45 -3.06 -5.42 1.26
CA LEU A 45 -3.45 -5.57 2.67
C LEU A 45 -3.64 -4.21 3.35
N PHE A 46 -2.67 -3.29 3.19
CA PHE A 46 -2.76 -1.94 3.75
C PHE A 46 -3.92 -1.15 3.16
N SER A 47 -4.16 -1.28 1.86
CA SER A 47 -5.33 -0.70 1.20
C SER A 47 -6.61 -1.16 1.86
N VAL A 48 -6.86 -2.46 2.00
CA VAL A 48 -8.10 -2.95 2.64
C VAL A 48 -8.21 -2.51 4.10
N MET A 49 -7.11 -2.57 4.86
CA MET A 49 -7.12 -2.14 6.26
C MET A 49 -7.45 -0.65 6.44
N TRP A 50 -7.02 0.22 5.53
CA TRP A 50 -7.15 1.67 5.67
C TRP A 50 -8.23 2.27 4.77
N SER A 51 -8.80 1.49 3.85
CA SER A 51 -9.91 1.87 2.96
C SER A 51 -11.26 1.98 3.69
N GLU A 52 -11.32 1.72 5.00
CA GLU A 52 -12.49 1.97 5.87
C GLU A 52 -12.79 3.47 6.11
N HIS A 53 -12.61 4.32 5.10
CA HIS A 53 -12.93 5.75 5.18
C HIS A 53 -13.67 6.32 3.97
N CYS A 54 -14.49 5.51 3.30
CA CYS A 54 -15.48 6.00 2.34
C CYS A 54 -16.92 5.76 2.79
N SER A 55 -17.33 6.36 3.93
CA SER A 55 -18.72 6.85 4.08
C SER A 55 -18.91 7.80 5.27
N TYR A 56 -18.20 8.93 5.35
CA TYR A 56 -18.78 10.13 5.98
C TYR A 56 -18.12 11.43 5.52
N LYS A 57 -18.18 11.71 4.22
CA LYS A 57 -18.31 13.07 3.66
C LYS A 57 -18.31 13.01 2.14
N SER A 58 -19.52 13.06 1.56
CA SER A 58 -19.78 13.91 0.40
C SER A 58 -20.50 15.15 0.90
#